data_AF-A0A8J6P207-F1
#
_entry.id   AF-A0A8J6P207-F1
#
_cell.length_a   1.000
_cell.length_b   1.000
_cell.length_c   1.000
_cell.angle_alpha   90.00
_cell.angle_beta   90.00
_cell.angle_gamma   90.00
#
_symmetry.space_group_name_H-M   'P 1'
#
loop_
_entity.id
_entity.type
_entity.pdbx_description
1 polymer ?
#
loop_
_entity_poly.entity_id
_entity_poly.type
_entity_poly.pdbx_seq_one_letter_code
_entity_poly.pdbx_strand_id
1 'polypeptide(L)'
;MRQLLNSDMEFLVESDFIYLPLLLDPAIENEVQNLLRPGKPVENPGHPESKTIITHKDRQFVKALSIHSILENYEVINAYDYKNRRKEFLTKYQLTREVDDILLDDTLKTIIFQVMPYFVRKNRGLQRKKLQDEDILDLIAEKIDIPEKYYKEAQTFRHVEHLKTVLTGLENKKQTFKPPGNGLLATHQLRDWFHEAIHAKILAKEHDRLTKALQIRLQFSQAKPEHAATLLYIADTGSMEIDGFGFARKNAYKGAYFVYKRIGEYVLKDYYARSYLFPACRVAVSTYTPFRPFVMEKYKHPFLLRHKSGQDICMKHFAPSSEFTAENAIRVLEEGLTALRYGYNARRRNGYHSLDRTWVHIPTIDFEDYRM
;
A
#
# COMPACT_ATOMS: atom_id res chain seq x y z
N MET A 1 22.34 15.54 4.23
CA MET A 1 22.10 15.51 5.69
C MET A 1 23.24 14.83 6.46
N ARG A 2 23.65 13.59 6.16
CA ARG A 2 24.78 12.91 6.85
C ARG A 2 26.09 13.71 6.85
N GLN A 3 26.43 14.37 5.73
CA GLN A 3 27.64 15.21 5.65
C GLN A 3 27.54 16.49 6.51
N LEU A 4 26.37 17.12 6.57
CA LEU A 4 26.12 18.30 7.42
C LEU A 4 26.10 17.95 8.92
N LEU A 5 25.59 16.76 9.28
CA LEU A 5 25.56 16.29 10.67
C LEU A 5 26.92 15.74 11.17
N ASN A 6 27.95 15.76 10.32
CA ASN A 6 29.31 15.32 10.62
C ASN A 6 30.35 16.44 10.49
N SER A 7 29.92 17.69 10.25
CA SER A 7 30.79 18.87 10.19
C SER A 7 30.76 19.67 11.49
N ASP A 8 31.82 20.40 11.83
CA ASP A 8 31.85 21.30 13.00
C ASP A 8 31.07 22.62 12.78
N MET A 9 30.03 22.61 11.95
CA MET A 9 29.21 23.79 11.68
C MET A 9 28.22 24.07 12.83
N GLU A 10 27.93 25.35 13.05
CA GLU A 10 26.83 25.80 13.88
C GLU A 10 25.59 26.02 13.00
N PHE A 11 24.44 25.51 13.45
CA PHE A 11 23.16 25.71 12.80
C PHE A 11 22.29 26.65 13.63
N LEU A 12 21.41 27.39 12.98
CA LEU A 12 20.39 28.18 13.67
C LEU A 12 19.05 27.46 13.54
N VAL A 13 18.40 27.18 14.66
CA VAL A 13 17.04 26.66 14.69
C VAL A 13 16.09 27.79 15.05
N GLU A 14 15.08 28.01 14.22
CA GLU A 14 14.04 29.00 14.48
C GLU A 14 12.73 28.52 13.86
N SER A 15 11.66 28.51 14.67
CA SER A 15 10.30 28.17 14.23
C SER A 15 10.21 26.83 13.48
N ASP A 16 10.79 25.76 14.05
CA ASP A 16 10.84 24.40 13.49
C ASP A 16 11.62 24.22 12.17
N PHE A 17 12.43 25.21 11.78
CA PHE A 17 13.35 25.12 10.65
C PHE A 17 14.81 25.13 11.08
N ILE A 18 15.61 24.36 10.35
CA ILE A 18 17.07 24.43 10.39
C ILE A 18 17.51 25.44 9.34
N TYR A 19 18.29 26.43 9.78
CA TYR A 19 18.96 27.39 8.94
C TYR A 19 20.46 27.12 8.90
N LEU A 20 21.03 27.16 7.70
CA LEU A 20 22.45 26.94 7.45
C LEU A 20 23.18 28.28 7.41
N PRO A 21 24.43 28.35 7.92
CA PRO A 21 25.23 29.56 7.81
C PRO A 21 25.45 29.89 6.32
N LEU A 22 25.14 31.13 5.95
CA LEU A 22 25.38 31.62 4.60
C LEU A 22 26.87 31.96 4.47
N LEU A 23 27.59 31.25 3.62
CA LEU A 23 28.95 31.60 3.25
C LEU A 23 28.87 32.76 2.25
N LEU A 24 29.35 33.94 2.67
CA LEU A 24 29.30 35.15 1.86
C LEU A 24 30.52 35.20 0.93
N ASP A 25 30.25 35.02 -0.37
CA ASP A 25 31.08 35.56 -1.46
C ASP A 25 30.52 36.96 -1.81
N PRO A 26 31.36 37.93 -2.25
CA PRO A 26 30.91 39.23 -2.76
C PRO A 26 29.68 39.21 -3.68
N ALA A 27 29.50 38.17 -4.51
CA ALA A 27 28.32 38.02 -5.36
C ALA A 27 27.03 37.72 -4.56
N ILE A 28 27.13 36.85 -3.56
CA ILE A 28 26.02 36.45 -2.68
C ILE A 28 25.64 37.60 -1.76
N GLU A 29 26.61 38.35 -1.25
CA GLU A 29 26.38 39.51 -0.39
C GLU A 29 25.55 40.60 -1.11
N ASN A 30 25.85 40.85 -2.38
CA ASN A 30 25.06 41.76 -3.22
C ASN A 30 23.62 41.27 -3.45
N GLU A 31 23.42 39.97 -3.64
CA GLU A 31 22.08 39.37 -3.82
C GLU A 31 21.25 39.45 -2.54
N VAL A 32 21.84 39.17 -1.38
CA VAL A 32 21.16 39.26 -0.09
C VAL A 32 20.83 40.70 0.27
N GLN A 33 21.73 41.65 0.02
CA GLN A 33 21.46 43.09 0.15
C GLN A 33 20.27 43.52 -0.70
N ASN A 34 20.12 42.96 -1.91
CA ASN A 34 18.98 43.25 -2.79
C ASN A 34 17.65 42.64 -2.29
N LEU A 35 17.68 41.48 -1.63
CA LEU A 35 16.52 40.80 -1.04
C LEU A 35 16.05 41.41 0.29
N LEU A 36 16.97 41.96 1.08
CA LEU A 36 16.68 42.59 2.37
C LEU A 36 16.28 44.07 2.26
N ARG A 37 16.30 44.67 1.06
CA ARG A 37 15.86 46.05 0.82
C ARG A 37 14.35 46.19 1.09
N PRO A 38 13.92 47.11 1.98
CA PRO A 38 12.50 47.33 2.25
C PRO A 38 11.80 47.85 0.99
N GLY A 39 10.72 47.17 0.56
CA GLY A 39 9.83 47.65 -0.50
C GLY A 39 9.75 46.82 -1.79
N LYS A 40 10.46 45.68 -1.91
CA LYS A 40 10.26 44.75 -3.05
C LYS A 40 9.29 43.61 -2.70
N PRO A 41 8.25 43.36 -3.52
CA PRO A 41 7.40 42.19 -3.36
C PRO A 41 8.20 40.94 -3.72
N VAL A 42 8.17 39.94 -2.85
CA VAL A 42 8.74 38.61 -3.12
C VAL A 42 7.86 37.94 -4.17
N GLU A 43 8.38 37.71 -5.37
CA GLU A 43 7.72 36.87 -6.37
C GLU A 43 7.77 35.41 -5.89
N ASN A 44 6.58 34.79 -5.80
CA ASN A 44 6.26 33.42 -5.36
C ASN A 44 6.22 33.16 -3.84
N PRO A 45 5.04 33.31 -3.20
CA PRO A 45 4.84 32.96 -1.80
C PRO A 45 4.50 31.47 -1.67
N GLY A 46 5.52 30.62 -1.62
CA GLY A 46 5.37 29.24 -1.15
C GLY A 46 5.23 29.19 0.37
N HIS A 47 4.04 29.54 0.86
CA HIS A 47 3.59 29.63 2.26
C HIS A 47 4.16 30.76 3.15
N PRO A 48 3.33 31.32 4.06
CA PRO A 48 3.61 32.53 4.81
C PRO A 48 4.28 32.25 6.16
N GLU A 49 4.94 33.27 6.73
CA GLU A 49 5.38 33.42 8.14
C GLU A 49 6.87 33.26 8.51
N SER A 50 7.76 32.68 7.68
CA SER A 50 9.21 32.64 8.01
C SER A 50 10.08 33.24 6.93
N LYS A 51 10.98 34.15 7.33
CA LYS A 51 11.94 34.81 6.45
C LYS A 51 12.90 33.76 5.86
N THR A 52 13.14 33.81 4.54
CA THR A 52 14.07 32.91 3.84
C THR A 52 15.51 33.08 4.34
N ILE A 53 15.87 34.29 4.78
CA ILE A 53 17.17 34.64 5.35
C ILE A 53 16.94 35.34 6.69
N ILE A 54 17.67 34.93 7.72
CA ILE A 54 17.62 35.51 9.06
C ILE A 54 19.01 35.95 9.51
N THR A 55 19.08 37.04 10.27
CA THR A 55 20.31 37.54 10.86
C THR A 55 20.30 37.27 12.35
N HIS A 56 21.33 36.60 12.86
CA HIS A 56 21.50 36.31 14.27
C HIS A 56 22.96 36.55 14.68
N LYS A 57 23.18 37.46 15.64
CA LYS A 57 24.53 37.87 16.09
C LYS A 57 25.48 38.19 14.93
N ASP A 58 25.02 39.06 14.01
CA ASP A 58 25.77 39.54 12.83
C ASP A 58 26.15 38.48 11.79
N ARG A 59 25.62 37.26 11.90
CA ARG A 59 25.74 36.22 10.87
C ARG A 59 24.40 35.99 10.17
N GLN A 60 24.45 35.75 8.87
CA GLN A 60 23.28 35.44 8.06
C GLN A 60 23.11 33.94 7.90
N PHE A 61 21.86 33.48 8.00
CA PHE A 61 21.51 32.08 7.83
C PHE A 61 20.37 31.94 6.82
N VAL A 62 20.43 30.90 5.99
CA VAL A 62 19.43 30.59 4.98
C VAL A 62 18.57 29.41 5.43
N LYS A 63 17.26 29.56 5.28
CA LYS A 63 16.27 28.52 5.57
C LYS A 63 16.54 27.29 4.71
N ALA A 64 16.79 26.13 5.34
CA ALA A 64 17.14 24.91 4.61
C ALA A 64 16.08 23.83 4.72
N LEU A 65 15.84 23.30 5.92
CA LEU A 65 15.00 22.11 6.10
C LEU A 65 14.03 22.28 7.26
N SER A 66 12.79 21.84 7.06
CA SER A 66 11.84 21.67 8.16
C SER A 66 12.23 20.45 8.99
N ILE A 67 12.33 20.64 10.31
CA ILE A 67 12.58 19.56 11.27
C ILE A 67 11.47 18.52 11.19
N HIS A 68 10.22 18.99 11.15
CA HIS A 68 9.05 18.12 11.05
C HIS A 68 9.09 17.26 9.78
N SER A 69 9.34 17.87 8.61
CA SER A 69 9.42 17.13 7.35
C SER A 69 10.52 16.07 7.33
N ILE A 70 11.67 16.36 7.93
CA ILE A 70 12.75 15.37 8.08
C ILE A 70 12.28 14.19 8.93
N LEU A 71 11.69 14.46 10.09
CA LEU A 71 11.22 13.41 10.99
C LEU A 71 10.13 12.57 10.36
N GLU A 72 9.15 13.21 9.70
CA GLU A 72 8.06 12.55 8.99
C GLU A 72 8.56 11.58 7.93
N ASN A 73 9.52 12.03 7.12
CA ASN A 73 10.01 11.28 5.96
C ASN A 73 11.29 10.48 6.23
N TYR A 74 11.75 10.38 7.49
CA TYR A 74 13.01 9.73 7.83
C TYR A 74 13.13 8.28 7.33
N GLU A 75 12.03 7.53 7.39
CA GLU A 75 11.95 6.15 6.88
C GLU A 75 12.28 6.05 5.38
N VAL A 76 11.96 7.09 4.61
CA VAL A 76 12.25 7.19 3.17
C VAL A 76 13.66 7.76 2.95
N ILE A 77 14.02 8.82 3.69
CA ILE A 77 15.31 9.51 3.58
C ILE A 77 16.48 8.58 3.92
N ASN A 78 16.32 7.71 4.93
CA ASN A 78 17.34 6.78 5.36
C ASN A 78 16.74 5.43 5.81
N ALA A 79 16.19 4.70 4.85
CA ALA A 79 15.54 3.41 5.07
C ALA A 79 16.45 2.37 5.77
N TYR A 80 17.75 2.39 5.50
CA TYR A 80 18.71 1.45 6.10
C TYR A 80 18.87 1.70 7.60
N ASP A 81 19.15 2.94 8.00
CA ASP A 81 19.33 3.30 9.41
C ASP A 81 18.04 3.10 10.22
N TYR A 82 16.90 3.50 9.63
CA TYR A 82 15.59 3.27 10.24
C TYR A 82 15.30 1.78 10.47
N LYS A 83 15.57 0.92 9.47
CA LYS A 83 15.40 -0.54 9.59
C LYS A 83 16.28 -1.13 10.68
N ASN A 84 17.54 -0.70 10.79
CA ASN A 84 18.46 -1.19 11.81
C ASN A 84 18.00 -0.79 13.21
N ARG A 85 17.63 0.48 13.43
CA ARG A 85 17.10 0.96 14.72
C ARG A 85 15.82 0.24 15.12
N ARG A 86 14.91 0.03 14.16
CA ARG A 86 13.69 -0.75 14.39
C ARG A 86 14.02 -2.21 14.75
N LYS A 87 14.99 -2.83 14.09
CA LYS A 87 15.44 -4.21 14.39
C LYS A 87 16.04 -4.31 15.80
N GLU A 88 16.86 -3.35 16.20
CA GLU A 88 17.41 -3.28 17.57
C GLU A 88 16.29 -3.17 18.61
N PHE A 89 15.29 -2.32 18.36
CA PHE A 89 14.10 -2.20 19.21
C PHE A 89 13.36 -3.54 19.31
N LEU A 90 13.03 -4.17 18.18
CA LEU A 90 12.31 -5.45 18.16
C LEU A 90 13.10 -6.55 18.90
N THR A 91 14.42 -6.57 18.74
CA THR A 91 15.30 -7.53 19.42
C THR A 91 15.31 -7.30 20.93
N LYS A 92 15.42 -6.04 21.37
CA LYS A 92 15.43 -5.65 22.79
C LYS A 92 14.17 -6.09 23.53
N TYR A 93 13.02 -6.04 22.86
CA TYR A 93 11.72 -6.44 23.42
C TYR A 93 11.27 -7.85 23.03
N GLN A 94 12.16 -8.65 22.42
CA GLN A 94 11.88 -10.03 21.97
C GLN A 94 10.62 -10.15 21.09
N LEU A 95 10.31 -9.10 20.34
CA LEU A 95 9.15 -9.04 19.46
C LEU A 95 9.48 -9.77 18.15
N THR A 96 9.25 -11.08 18.13
CA THR A 96 9.44 -11.88 16.92
C THR A 96 8.16 -11.91 16.11
N ARG A 97 8.23 -11.27 14.94
CA ARG A 97 7.33 -11.33 13.78
C ARG A 97 6.26 -10.23 13.64
N GLU A 98 6.15 -9.76 12.40
CA GLU A 98 5.17 -8.80 11.86
C GLU A 98 3.84 -9.47 11.52
N VAL A 99 3.51 -10.60 12.14
CA VAL A 99 2.32 -11.38 11.75
C VAL A 99 1.02 -10.63 12.11
N ASP A 100 1.08 -9.78 13.14
CA ASP A 100 -0.02 -8.87 13.48
C ASP A 100 -0.26 -7.80 12.40
N ASP A 101 0.74 -7.43 11.59
CA ASP A 101 0.63 -6.35 10.59
C ASP A 101 -0.40 -6.66 9.51
N ILE A 102 -0.78 -7.93 9.34
CA ILE A 102 -1.70 -8.38 8.31
C ILE A 102 -3.12 -8.51 8.84
N LEU A 103 -3.28 -8.85 10.12
CA LEU A 103 -4.55 -8.65 10.82
C LEU A 103 -4.86 -7.16 11.01
N LEU A 104 -3.88 -6.29 10.80
CA LEU A 104 -4.04 -4.83 10.73
C LEU A 104 -4.32 -4.33 9.31
N ASP A 105 -4.27 -5.19 8.29
CA ASP A 105 -4.48 -4.82 6.91
C ASP A 105 -5.98 -4.80 6.58
N ASP A 106 -6.58 -3.61 6.71
CA ASP A 106 -8.00 -3.41 6.43
C ASP A 106 -8.35 -3.73 4.97
N THR A 107 -7.41 -3.56 4.03
CA THR A 107 -7.62 -3.93 2.62
C THR A 107 -7.80 -5.44 2.51
N LEU A 108 -6.93 -6.21 3.16
CA LEU A 108 -7.03 -7.66 3.16
C LEU A 108 -8.31 -8.16 3.87
N LYS A 109 -8.70 -7.53 4.99
CA LYS A 109 -9.98 -7.83 5.66
C LYS A 109 -11.17 -7.62 4.73
N THR A 110 -11.22 -6.50 4.02
CA THR A 110 -12.26 -6.23 3.03
C THR A 110 -12.28 -7.29 1.94
N ILE A 111 -11.11 -7.72 1.45
CA ILE A 111 -11.03 -8.79 0.44
C ILE A 111 -11.60 -10.10 0.98
N ILE A 112 -11.15 -10.55 2.16
CA ILE A 112 -11.51 -11.85 2.72
C ILE A 112 -12.98 -11.89 3.17
N PHE A 113 -13.44 -10.88 3.91
CA PHE A 113 -14.74 -10.91 4.59
C PHE A 113 -15.88 -10.27 3.80
N GLN A 114 -15.58 -9.45 2.77
CA GLN A 114 -16.62 -8.74 2.01
C GLN A 114 -16.61 -9.08 0.51
N VAL A 115 -15.44 -9.18 -0.12
CA VAL A 115 -15.35 -9.46 -1.57
C VAL A 115 -15.42 -10.95 -1.87
N MET A 116 -14.61 -11.78 -1.19
CA MET A 116 -14.56 -13.23 -1.43
C MET A 116 -15.92 -13.93 -1.30
N PRO A 117 -16.75 -13.65 -0.28
CA PRO A 117 -18.04 -14.32 -0.10
C PRO A 117 -19.02 -14.08 -1.25
N TYR A 118 -18.81 -13.03 -2.05
CA TYR A 118 -19.59 -12.77 -3.25
C TYR A 118 -19.30 -13.78 -4.37
N PHE A 119 -18.02 -14.19 -4.50
CA PHE A 119 -17.54 -15.01 -5.61
C PHE A 119 -17.33 -16.50 -5.26
N VAL A 120 -17.27 -16.85 -3.97
CA VAL A 120 -17.11 -18.22 -3.46
C VAL A 120 -18.41 -18.65 -2.79
N ARG A 121 -18.99 -19.78 -3.21
CA ARG A 121 -20.30 -20.25 -2.72
C ARG A 121 -20.11 -21.32 -1.64
N LYS A 122 -20.71 -21.12 -0.45
CA LYS A 122 -20.83 -22.17 0.59
C LYS A 122 -21.95 -23.19 0.27
N ASN A 123 -23.07 -22.75 -0.34
CA ASN A 123 -24.23 -23.59 -0.67
C ASN A 123 -24.75 -23.35 -2.11
N ARG A 124 -25.16 -24.42 -2.82
CA ARG A 124 -25.83 -24.37 -4.13
C ARG A 124 -27.34 -23.99 -4.05
N GLY A 125 -27.79 -23.40 -2.94
CA GLY A 125 -29.22 -23.09 -2.67
C GLY A 125 -29.65 -21.66 -3.03
N LEU A 126 -30.97 -21.44 -3.08
CA LEU A 126 -31.63 -20.19 -3.49
C LEU A 126 -31.55 -19.04 -2.48
N GLN A 127 -31.10 -19.26 -1.23
CA GLN A 127 -31.01 -18.21 -0.21
C GLN A 127 -29.55 -17.86 0.13
N ARG A 128 -29.14 -16.64 -0.22
CA ARG A 128 -27.90 -16.02 0.27
C ARG A 128 -28.09 -15.63 1.74
N LYS A 129 -27.80 -16.52 2.68
CA LYS A 129 -27.60 -16.11 4.08
C LYS A 129 -26.27 -15.35 4.15
N LYS A 130 -26.25 -14.16 4.78
CA LYS A 130 -25.01 -13.42 5.03
C LYS A 130 -24.11 -14.29 5.91
N LEU A 131 -22.95 -14.69 5.38
CA LEU A 131 -21.96 -15.46 6.13
C LEU A 131 -21.35 -14.56 7.20
N GLN A 132 -21.17 -15.09 8.41
CA GLN A 132 -20.37 -14.43 9.44
C GLN A 132 -18.88 -14.63 9.15
N ASP A 133 -18.03 -13.82 9.76
CA ASP A 133 -16.58 -13.91 9.56
C ASP A 133 -16.03 -15.31 9.92
N GLU A 134 -16.56 -15.92 10.99
CA GLU A 134 -16.23 -17.28 11.40
C GLU A 134 -16.62 -18.33 10.34
N ASP A 135 -17.79 -18.18 9.72
CA ASP A 135 -18.25 -19.08 8.65
C ASP A 135 -17.35 -19.05 7.42
N ILE A 136 -16.75 -17.88 7.16
CA ILE A 136 -15.83 -17.63 6.06
C ILE A 136 -14.47 -18.26 6.36
N LEU A 137 -13.98 -18.14 7.60
CA LEU A 137 -12.73 -18.79 8.02
C LEU A 137 -12.85 -20.31 8.06
N ASP A 138 -13.99 -20.84 8.48
CA ASP A 138 -14.29 -22.28 8.39
C ASP A 138 -14.26 -22.75 6.92
N LEU A 139 -14.90 -22.00 6.00
CA LEU A 139 -14.89 -22.30 4.56
C LEU A 139 -13.46 -22.32 3.99
N ILE A 140 -12.62 -21.36 4.39
CA ILE A 140 -11.23 -21.32 3.94
C ILE A 140 -10.46 -22.53 4.47
N ALA A 141 -10.60 -22.84 5.76
CA ALA A 141 -9.91 -23.96 6.39
C ALA A 141 -10.30 -25.31 5.77
N GLU A 142 -11.56 -25.46 5.32
CA GLU A 142 -12.01 -26.66 4.59
C GLU A 142 -11.40 -26.78 3.19
N LYS A 143 -11.06 -25.65 2.55
CA LYS A 143 -10.65 -25.58 1.15
C LYS A 143 -9.13 -25.51 0.95
N ILE A 144 -8.37 -25.27 2.01
CA ILE A 144 -6.93 -25.05 1.98
C ILE A 144 -6.25 -25.91 3.03
N ASP A 145 -5.22 -26.64 2.60
CA ASP A 145 -4.36 -27.37 3.51
C ASP A 145 -3.38 -26.41 4.21
N ILE A 146 -3.62 -26.16 5.50
CA ILE A 146 -2.81 -25.25 6.31
C ILE A 146 -1.68 -26.03 6.97
N PRO A 147 -0.40 -25.65 6.79
CA PRO A 147 0.71 -26.36 7.43
C PRO A 147 0.64 -26.33 8.97
N GLU A 148 1.03 -27.43 9.63
CA GLU A 148 0.99 -27.61 11.09
C GLU A 148 1.69 -26.48 11.87
N LYS A 149 2.74 -25.87 11.29
CA LYS A 149 3.47 -24.76 11.90
C LYS A 149 2.55 -23.59 12.29
N TYR A 150 1.51 -23.29 11.49
CA TYR A 150 0.60 -22.17 11.78
C TYR A 150 -0.38 -22.49 12.90
N TYR A 151 -0.76 -23.77 13.08
CA TYR A 151 -1.56 -24.18 14.22
C TYR A 151 -0.78 -24.06 15.53
N LYS A 152 0.51 -24.45 15.52
CA LYS A 152 1.41 -24.24 16.67
C LYS A 152 1.56 -22.75 16.98
N GLU A 153 1.76 -21.93 15.96
CA GLU A 153 1.86 -20.48 16.11
C GLU A 153 0.57 -19.84 16.64
N ALA A 154 -0.60 -20.30 16.17
CA ALA A 154 -1.91 -19.85 16.63
C ALA A 154 -2.15 -20.14 18.13
N GLN A 155 -1.61 -21.24 18.66
CA GLN A 155 -1.66 -21.51 20.10
C GLN A 155 -0.86 -20.47 20.88
N THR A 156 0.36 -20.14 20.43
CA THR A 156 1.16 -19.05 21.02
C THR A 156 0.55 -17.67 20.82
N PHE A 157 -0.20 -17.46 19.74
CA PHE A 157 -0.86 -16.18 19.42
C PHE A 157 -1.88 -15.78 20.51
N ARG A 158 -2.49 -16.77 21.18
CA ARG A 158 -3.40 -16.58 22.31
C ARG A 158 -2.72 -16.16 23.61
N HIS A 159 -1.39 -16.27 23.72
CA HIS A 159 -0.67 -15.82 24.91
C HIS A 159 -0.47 -14.30 24.88
N VAL A 160 -1.49 -13.59 25.37
CA VAL A 160 -1.55 -12.12 25.37
C VAL A 160 -0.64 -11.49 26.46
N GLU A 161 -0.26 -12.26 27.48
CA GLU A 161 0.45 -11.73 28.66
C GLU A 161 1.83 -11.13 28.37
N HIS A 162 2.57 -11.72 27.43
CA HIS A 162 3.85 -11.15 27.00
C HIS A 162 3.66 -9.76 26.35
N LEU A 163 2.64 -9.61 25.50
CA LEU A 163 2.32 -8.33 24.86
C LEU A 163 1.86 -7.27 25.84
N LYS A 164 1.04 -7.63 26.84
CA LYS A 164 0.64 -6.72 27.91
C LYS A 164 1.86 -6.21 28.68
N THR A 165 2.76 -7.12 29.05
CA THR A 165 3.98 -6.77 29.80
C THR A 165 4.89 -5.84 28.99
N VAL A 166 5.06 -6.11 27.70
CA VAL A 166 5.82 -5.24 26.81
C VAL A 166 5.16 -3.86 26.67
N LEU A 167 3.84 -3.79 26.48
CA LEU A 167 3.10 -2.53 26.37
C LEU A 167 3.21 -1.69 27.64
N THR A 168 2.98 -2.27 28.82
CA THR A 168 3.17 -1.56 30.10
C THR A 168 4.61 -1.08 30.28
N GLY A 169 5.59 -1.87 29.85
CA GLY A 169 7.00 -1.46 29.83
C GLY A 169 7.32 -0.31 28.87
N LEU A 170 6.52 -0.12 27.82
CA LEU A 170 6.63 0.98 26.86
C LEU A 170 5.88 2.24 27.33
N GLU A 171 4.72 2.11 27.96
CA GLU A 171 3.97 3.22 28.56
C GLU A 171 4.82 3.96 29.60
N ASN A 172 5.55 3.22 30.43
CA ASN A 172 6.50 3.77 31.41
C ASN A 172 7.70 4.51 30.78
N LYS A 173 7.90 4.39 29.47
CA LYS A 173 8.99 5.02 28.72
C LYS A 173 8.51 6.07 27.73
N LYS A 174 7.24 6.49 27.81
CA LYS A 174 6.67 7.51 26.93
C LYS A 174 7.38 8.85 27.17
N GLN A 175 8.48 9.07 26.47
CA GLN A 175 9.24 10.31 26.51
C GLN A 175 8.44 11.38 25.76
N THR A 176 8.07 12.45 26.46
CA THR A 176 7.58 13.68 25.85
C THR A 176 8.75 14.33 25.13
N PHE A 177 8.80 14.14 23.81
CA PHE A 177 9.83 14.70 22.97
C PHE A 177 9.51 16.18 22.67
N LYS A 178 10.41 17.09 23.06
CA LYS A 178 10.25 18.53 22.79
C LYS A 178 11.08 18.93 21.57
N PRO A 179 10.59 19.87 20.73
CA PRO A 179 11.38 20.45 19.66
C PRO A 179 12.68 21.05 20.21
N PRO A 180 13.75 21.18 19.39
CA PRO A 180 14.95 21.84 19.85
C PRO A 180 14.60 23.30 20.16
N GLY A 181 15.24 23.87 21.19
CA GLY A 181 15.05 25.29 21.50
C GLY A 181 15.51 26.17 20.33
N ASN A 182 14.85 27.31 20.14
CA ASN A 182 15.30 28.31 19.17
C ASN A 182 16.70 28.81 19.56
N GLY A 183 17.58 28.99 18.56
CA GLY A 183 18.91 29.52 18.74
C GLY A 183 19.99 28.73 18.00
N LEU A 184 21.25 29.10 18.26
CA LEU A 184 22.41 28.42 17.72
C LEU A 184 22.59 27.06 18.39
N LEU A 185 22.66 26.02 17.58
CA LEU A 185 22.89 24.65 17.99
C LEU A 185 24.13 24.12 17.30
N ALA A 186 25.01 23.51 18.09
CA ALA A 186 26.14 22.78 17.54
C ALA A 186 25.64 21.52 16.81
N THR A 187 26.38 21.09 15.80
CA THR A 187 26.03 19.90 15.00
C THR A 187 25.77 18.65 15.85
N HIS A 188 26.60 18.41 16.88
CA HIS A 188 26.42 17.25 17.77
C HIS A 188 25.10 17.31 18.56
N GLN A 189 24.72 18.49 19.06
CA GLN A 189 23.47 18.68 19.80
C GLN A 189 22.26 18.40 18.92
N LEU A 190 22.27 18.91 17.69
CA LEU A 190 21.20 18.67 16.72
C LEU A 190 21.13 17.19 16.33
N ARG A 191 22.29 16.54 16.15
CA ARG A 191 22.38 15.12 15.83
C ARG A 191 21.85 14.24 16.96
N ASP A 192 22.25 14.49 18.20
CA ASP A 192 21.80 13.74 19.37
C ASP A 192 20.29 13.92 19.56
N TRP A 193 19.81 15.15 19.41
CA TRP A 193 18.38 15.45 19.40
C TRP A 193 17.64 14.68 18.30
N PHE A 194 18.15 14.64 17.06
CA PHE A 194 17.54 13.86 15.99
C PHE A 194 17.52 12.36 16.30
N HIS A 195 18.59 11.83 16.88
CA HIS A 195 18.65 10.43 17.29
C HIS A 195 17.57 10.08 18.32
N GLU A 196 17.38 10.94 19.32
CA GLU A 196 16.31 10.80 20.31
C GLU A 196 14.92 10.94 19.67
N ALA A 197 14.74 11.92 18.76
CA ALA A 197 13.49 12.16 18.04
C ALA A 197 13.03 10.91 17.27
N ILE A 198 13.96 10.32 16.53
CA ILE A 198 13.70 9.13 15.70
C ILE A 198 13.40 7.94 16.60
N HIS A 199 14.13 7.77 17.71
CA HIS A 199 13.86 6.71 18.67
C HIS A 199 12.48 6.85 19.31
N ALA A 200 12.10 8.05 19.74
CA ALA A 200 10.77 8.34 20.28
C ALA A 200 9.67 8.08 19.23
N LYS A 201 9.89 8.48 17.97
CA LYS A 201 8.95 8.21 16.88
C LYS A 201 8.79 6.70 16.60
N ILE A 202 9.89 5.94 16.61
CA ILE A 202 9.83 4.47 16.48
C ILE A 202 9.05 3.88 17.65
N LEU A 203 9.33 4.32 18.88
CA LEU A 203 8.64 3.84 20.09
C LEU A 203 7.14 4.12 20.02
N ALA A 204 6.72 5.33 19.63
CA ALA A 204 5.31 5.67 19.47
C ALA A 204 4.62 4.82 18.39
N LYS A 205 5.26 4.68 17.22
CA LYS A 205 4.71 3.87 16.11
C LYS A 205 4.59 2.38 16.48
N GLU A 206 5.57 1.84 17.19
CA GLU A 206 5.54 0.44 17.67
C GLU A 206 4.56 0.26 18.83
N HIS A 207 4.43 1.24 19.73
CA HIS A 207 3.39 1.22 20.77
C HIS A 207 2.00 1.14 20.13
N ASP A 208 1.68 2.04 19.19
CA ASP A 208 0.39 2.01 18.50
C ASP A 208 0.16 0.69 17.76
N ARG A 209 1.19 0.15 17.09
CA ARG A 209 1.13 -1.15 16.43
C ARG A 209 0.83 -2.28 17.42
N LEU A 210 1.52 -2.32 18.56
CA LEU A 210 1.35 -3.33 19.59
C LEU A 210 0.00 -3.20 20.30
N THR A 211 -0.51 -1.99 20.52
CA THR A 211 -1.85 -1.76 21.07
C THR A 211 -2.91 -2.33 20.13
N LYS A 212 -2.80 -2.07 18.82
CA LYS A 212 -3.75 -2.63 17.85
C LYS A 212 -3.59 -4.16 17.73
N ALA A 213 -2.36 -4.68 17.75
CA ALA A 213 -2.09 -6.13 17.77
C ALA A 213 -2.70 -6.81 19.01
N LEU A 214 -2.59 -6.17 20.18
CA LEU A 214 -3.19 -6.62 21.43
C LEU A 214 -4.72 -6.68 21.30
N GLN A 215 -5.35 -5.63 20.79
CA GLN A 215 -6.81 -5.60 20.58
C GLN A 215 -7.27 -6.74 19.66
N ILE A 216 -6.56 -6.96 18.56
CA ILE A 216 -6.83 -8.07 17.64
C ILE A 216 -6.68 -9.40 18.36
N ARG A 217 -5.56 -9.63 19.05
CA ARG A 217 -5.34 -10.90 19.78
C ARG A 217 -6.39 -11.14 20.85
N LEU A 218 -6.89 -10.10 21.51
CA LEU A 218 -8.00 -10.21 22.46
C LEU A 218 -9.31 -10.60 21.76
N GLN A 219 -9.63 -10.00 20.60
CA GLN A 219 -10.79 -10.41 19.80
C GLN A 219 -10.68 -11.88 19.35
N PHE A 220 -9.49 -12.30 18.89
CA PHE A 220 -9.25 -13.68 18.45
C PHE A 220 -8.96 -14.67 19.58
N SER A 221 -8.79 -14.22 20.82
CA SER A 221 -8.56 -15.12 21.96
C SER A 221 -9.76 -16.05 22.21
N GLN A 222 -10.96 -15.59 21.83
CA GLN A 222 -12.20 -16.36 21.89
C GLN A 222 -12.49 -17.15 20.61
N ALA A 223 -11.82 -16.83 19.49
CA ALA A 223 -11.99 -17.51 18.22
C ALA A 223 -11.29 -18.88 18.22
N LYS A 224 -11.72 -19.81 17.36
CA LYS A 224 -11.14 -21.16 17.27
C LYS A 224 -9.65 -21.10 16.87
N PRO A 225 -8.77 -21.99 17.36
CA PRO A 225 -7.35 -22.00 16.96
C PRO A 225 -7.16 -22.12 15.45
N GLU A 226 -8.05 -22.85 14.78
CA GLU A 226 -8.06 -23.03 13.33
C GLU A 226 -8.24 -21.68 12.61
N HIS A 227 -9.10 -20.80 13.11
CA HIS A 227 -9.33 -19.47 12.52
C HIS A 227 -8.10 -18.59 12.58
N ALA A 228 -7.41 -18.60 13.73
CA ALA A 228 -6.14 -17.92 13.86
C ALA A 228 -5.11 -18.51 12.90
N ALA A 229 -4.94 -19.84 12.86
CA ALA A 229 -4.01 -20.50 11.95
C ALA A 229 -4.25 -20.14 10.47
N THR A 230 -5.52 -20.12 10.03
CA THR A 230 -5.92 -19.69 8.68
C THR A 230 -5.44 -18.28 8.37
N LEU A 231 -5.67 -17.34 9.29
CA LEU A 231 -5.26 -15.94 9.10
C LEU A 231 -3.73 -15.79 9.11
N LEU A 232 -3.02 -16.50 9.97
CA LEU A 232 -1.55 -16.52 9.99
C LEU A 232 -0.99 -17.09 8.67
N TYR A 233 -1.61 -18.13 8.13
CA TYR A 233 -1.22 -18.74 6.86
C TYR A 233 -1.42 -17.80 5.68
N ILE A 234 -2.61 -17.20 5.57
CA ILE A 234 -2.92 -16.21 4.54
C ILE A 234 -1.95 -15.03 4.61
N ALA A 235 -1.61 -14.62 5.83
CA ALA A 235 -0.71 -13.52 6.07
C ALA A 235 0.71 -13.81 5.55
N ASP A 236 1.26 -14.97 5.89
CA ASP A 236 2.61 -15.35 5.47
C ASP A 236 2.71 -15.60 3.96
N THR A 237 1.71 -16.28 3.38
CA THR A 237 1.68 -16.55 1.93
C THR A 237 1.41 -15.31 1.08
N GLY A 238 0.66 -14.35 1.62
CA GLY A 238 0.28 -13.11 0.93
C GLY A 238 -0.56 -13.34 -0.34
N SER A 239 -1.08 -14.54 -0.56
CA SER A 239 -1.90 -14.90 -1.71
C SER A 239 -2.73 -16.14 -1.42
N MET A 240 -3.89 -16.23 -2.07
CA MET A 240 -4.84 -17.33 -1.89
C MET A 240 -5.72 -17.46 -3.12
N GLU A 241 -6.15 -18.68 -3.47
CA GLU A 241 -7.17 -18.92 -4.50
C GLU A 241 -8.12 -20.05 -4.04
N ILE A 242 -9.43 -19.79 -4.03
CA ILE A 242 -10.50 -20.75 -3.69
C ILE A 242 -11.60 -20.67 -4.75
N ASP A 243 -11.98 -21.82 -5.32
CA ASP A 243 -13.00 -21.94 -6.36
C ASP A 243 -12.80 -20.91 -7.50
N GLY A 244 -11.54 -20.66 -7.87
CA GLY A 244 -11.12 -19.70 -8.90
C GLY A 244 -11.15 -18.22 -8.48
N PHE A 245 -11.65 -17.86 -7.31
CA PHE A 245 -11.47 -16.50 -6.77
C PHE A 245 -10.19 -16.43 -5.96
N GLY A 246 -9.40 -15.37 -6.10
CA GLY A 246 -8.19 -15.23 -5.31
C GLY A 246 -7.71 -13.81 -5.16
N PHE A 247 -6.65 -13.66 -4.38
CA PHE A 247 -5.89 -12.43 -4.29
C PHE A 247 -4.39 -12.72 -4.21
N ALA A 248 -3.58 -11.71 -4.52
CA ALA A 248 -2.14 -11.76 -4.36
C ALA A 248 -1.59 -10.38 -3.99
N ARG A 249 -0.69 -10.35 -3.01
CA ARG A 249 0.01 -9.14 -2.60
C ARG A 249 0.90 -8.63 -3.73
N LYS A 250 0.86 -7.32 -3.97
CA LYS A 250 1.74 -6.65 -4.92
C LYS A 250 2.95 -6.09 -4.18
N ASN A 251 4.13 -6.69 -4.39
CA ASN A 251 5.35 -6.33 -3.67
C ASN A 251 5.83 -4.88 -3.88
N ALA A 252 5.35 -4.19 -4.92
CA ALA A 252 5.73 -2.81 -5.22
C ALA A 252 5.17 -1.78 -4.25
N TYR A 253 4.02 -2.06 -3.60
CA TYR A 253 3.35 -1.11 -2.69
C TYR A 253 2.84 -1.85 -1.45
N LYS A 254 3.23 -1.39 -0.25
CA LYS A 254 2.75 -1.98 1.01
C LYS A 254 1.23 -1.83 1.11
N GLY A 255 0.53 -2.93 1.41
CA GLY A 255 -0.95 -2.95 1.49
C GLY A 255 -1.67 -3.02 0.14
N ALA A 256 -0.96 -3.13 -0.98
CA ALA A 256 -1.58 -3.30 -2.30
C ALA A 256 -1.78 -4.78 -2.64
N TYR A 257 -2.97 -5.10 -3.16
CA TYR A 257 -3.32 -6.43 -3.62
C TYR A 257 -3.88 -6.38 -5.04
N PHE A 258 -3.77 -7.50 -5.73
CA PHE A 258 -4.62 -7.84 -6.86
C PHE A 258 -5.70 -8.78 -6.36
N VAL A 259 -6.96 -8.44 -6.60
CA VAL A 259 -8.10 -9.32 -6.37
C VAL A 259 -8.55 -9.83 -7.73
N TYR A 260 -8.77 -11.13 -7.88
CA TYR A 260 -9.03 -11.71 -9.19
C TYR A 260 -10.03 -12.86 -9.15
N LYS A 261 -10.65 -13.11 -10.30
CA LYS A 261 -11.46 -14.29 -10.57
C LYS A 261 -10.96 -14.97 -11.86
N ARG A 262 -10.64 -16.25 -11.75
CA ARG A 262 -10.34 -17.14 -12.85
C ARG A 262 -11.62 -17.44 -13.64
N ILE A 263 -11.54 -17.14 -14.92
CA ILE A 263 -12.49 -17.59 -15.93
C ILE A 263 -11.94 -18.88 -16.52
N GLY A 264 -12.78 -19.92 -16.60
CA GLY A 264 -12.49 -21.09 -17.42
C GLY A 264 -12.52 -20.76 -18.91
N GLU A 265 -12.24 -21.75 -19.74
CA GLU A 265 -12.33 -21.60 -21.19
C GLU A 265 -13.75 -21.21 -21.62
N TYR A 266 -13.86 -20.42 -22.68
CA TYR A 266 -15.16 -19.98 -23.20
C TYR A 266 -15.09 -19.77 -24.71
N VAL A 267 -16.24 -19.85 -25.36
CA VAL A 267 -16.35 -19.73 -26.81
C VAL A 267 -17.04 -18.43 -27.18
N LEU A 268 -16.42 -17.65 -28.07
CA LEU A 268 -17.08 -16.54 -28.75
C LEU A 268 -17.30 -16.92 -30.22
N LYS A 269 -18.40 -16.44 -30.79
CA LYS A 269 -18.70 -16.63 -32.22
C LYS A 269 -18.55 -15.32 -32.95
N ASP A 270 -17.97 -15.31 -34.14
CA ASP A 270 -17.96 -14.11 -34.99
C ASP A 270 -19.29 -13.86 -35.72
N TYR A 271 -19.34 -12.81 -36.54
CA TYR A 271 -20.50 -12.46 -37.37
C TYR A 271 -20.89 -13.58 -38.35
N TYR A 272 -19.92 -14.37 -38.80
CA TYR A 272 -20.11 -15.50 -39.70
C TYR A 272 -20.34 -16.83 -38.96
N ALA A 273 -20.64 -16.77 -37.66
CA ALA A 273 -20.87 -17.90 -36.77
C ALA A 273 -19.68 -18.85 -36.59
N ARG A 274 -18.45 -18.45 -36.96
CA ARG A 274 -17.24 -19.21 -36.65
C ARG A 274 -16.95 -19.11 -35.16
N SER A 275 -16.50 -20.21 -34.57
CA SER A 275 -16.32 -20.32 -33.12
C SER A 275 -14.84 -20.25 -32.76
N TYR A 276 -14.52 -19.45 -31.74
CA TYR A 276 -13.17 -19.26 -31.22
C TYR A 276 -13.16 -19.67 -29.75
N LEU A 277 -12.32 -20.64 -29.39
CA LEU A 277 -12.12 -21.12 -28.03
C LEU A 277 -11.04 -20.30 -27.33
N PHE A 278 -11.47 -19.40 -26.46
CA PHE A 278 -10.59 -18.58 -25.66
C PHE A 278 -10.10 -19.35 -24.43
N PRO A 279 -8.78 -19.35 -24.15
CA PRO A 279 -8.21 -20.11 -23.04
C PRO A 279 -8.62 -19.51 -21.68
N ALA A 280 -8.42 -20.27 -20.61
CA ALA A 280 -8.66 -19.78 -19.26
C ALA A 280 -7.74 -18.59 -18.91
N CYS A 281 -8.26 -17.59 -18.19
CA CYS A 281 -7.49 -16.44 -17.72
C CYS A 281 -8.00 -15.91 -16.38
N ARG A 282 -7.23 -15.05 -15.72
CA ARG A 282 -7.62 -14.33 -14.50
C ARG A 282 -7.91 -12.88 -14.84
N VAL A 283 -9.14 -12.46 -14.55
CA VAL A 283 -9.52 -11.05 -14.54
C VAL A 283 -9.29 -10.53 -13.13
N ALA A 284 -8.55 -9.44 -13.03
CA ALA A 284 -8.14 -8.84 -11.78
C ALA A 284 -8.52 -7.37 -11.68
N VAL A 285 -8.53 -6.87 -10.45
CA VAL A 285 -8.59 -5.45 -10.12
C VAL A 285 -7.52 -5.17 -9.06
N SER A 286 -6.84 -4.02 -9.19
CA SER A 286 -5.86 -3.55 -8.21
C SER A 286 -6.55 -2.81 -7.08
N THR A 287 -6.12 -2.99 -5.83
CA THR A 287 -6.65 -2.20 -4.70
C THR A 287 -6.15 -0.74 -4.65
N TYR A 288 -5.32 -0.34 -5.60
CA TYR A 288 -4.81 1.02 -5.77
C TYR A 288 -5.28 1.62 -7.11
N THR A 289 -5.25 2.94 -7.20
CA THR A 289 -5.70 3.68 -8.40
C THR A 289 -4.70 3.56 -9.56
N PRO A 290 -5.17 3.51 -10.82
CA PRO A 290 -6.56 3.53 -11.26
C PRO A 290 -7.28 2.18 -11.07
N PHE A 291 -8.53 2.24 -10.60
CA PHE A 291 -9.34 1.06 -10.27
C PHE A 291 -10.03 0.46 -11.50
N ARG A 292 -9.24 -0.15 -12.39
CA ARG A 292 -9.72 -0.74 -13.67
C ARG A 292 -9.55 -2.26 -13.69
N PRO A 293 -10.44 -2.98 -14.37
CA PRO A 293 -10.26 -4.41 -14.52
C PRO A 293 -9.22 -4.68 -15.60
N PHE A 294 -8.39 -5.70 -15.38
CA PHE A 294 -7.32 -6.08 -16.28
C PHE A 294 -7.15 -7.59 -16.32
N VAL A 295 -6.52 -8.11 -17.36
CA VAL A 295 -6.15 -9.53 -17.47
C VAL A 295 -4.72 -9.73 -16.98
N MET A 296 -4.52 -10.66 -16.04
CA MET A 296 -3.21 -10.91 -15.46
C MET A 296 -2.26 -11.58 -16.44
N GLU A 297 -2.75 -12.60 -17.16
CA GLU A 297 -1.99 -13.38 -18.11
C GLU A 297 -1.65 -12.59 -19.37
N LYS A 298 -0.64 -13.07 -20.09
CA LYS A 298 -0.45 -12.70 -21.49
C LYS A 298 -1.60 -13.29 -22.29
N TYR A 299 -2.56 -12.45 -22.65
CA TYR A 299 -3.84 -12.88 -23.20
C TYR A 299 -4.22 -12.10 -24.46
N LYS A 300 -4.90 -12.78 -25.39
CA LYS A 300 -5.43 -12.21 -26.62
C LYS A 300 -6.94 -12.08 -26.48
N HIS A 301 -7.48 -10.87 -26.62
CA HIS A 301 -8.93 -10.64 -26.62
C HIS A 301 -9.29 -9.37 -27.38
N PRO A 302 -10.47 -9.27 -28.02
CA PRO A 302 -10.90 -8.06 -28.75
C PRO A 302 -10.94 -6.79 -27.90
N PHE A 303 -11.20 -6.93 -26.59
CA PHE A 303 -11.22 -5.82 -25.63
C PHE A 303 -9.85 -5.47 -25.04
N LEU A 304 -8.78 -6.12 -25.50
CA LEU A 304 -7.40 -5.85 -25.10
C LEU A 304 -6.63 -5.25 -26.27
N LEU A 305 -5.82 -4.23 -26.00
CA LEU A 305 -5.08 -3.52 -27.04
C LEU A 305 -3.80 -4.23 -27.48
N ARG A 306 -3.26 -5.16 -26.69
CA ARG A 306 -1.96 -5.82 -26.92
C ARG A 306 -2.03 -7.31 -26.54
N HIS A 307 -0.94 -8.04 -26.78
CA HIS A 307 -0.74 -9.40 -26.30
C HIS A 307 0.38 -9.42 -25.24
N LYS A 308 0.08 -8.90 -24.05
CA LYS A 308 1.00 -8.72 -22.91
C LYS A 308 0.30 -9.11 -21.59
N SER A 309 1.06 -9.32 -20.52
CA SER A 309 0.51 -9.52 -19.18
C SER A 309 0.05 -8.20 -18.56
N GLY A 310 -0.96 -8.23 -17.70
CA GLY A 310 -1.42 -7.08 -16.92
C GLY A 310 -2.13 -6.01 -17.76
N GLN A 311 -2.94 -6.42 -18.74
CA GLN A 311 -3.57 -5.49 -19.67
C GLN A 311 -4.96 -5.05 -19.23
N ASP A 312 -5.18 -3.74 -19.16
CA ASP A 312 -6.49 -3.16 -18.92
C ASP A 312 -7.50 -3.62 -19.96
N ILE A 313 -8.69 -3.99 -19.47
CA ILE A 313 -9.84 -4.29 -20.32
C ILE A 313 -10.44 -2.94 -20.75
N CYS A 314 -10.47 -2.70 -22.06
CA CYS A 314 -10.96 -1.45 -22.61
C CYS A 314 -12.50 -1.43 -22.58
N MET A 315 -13.09 -0.65 -21.67
CA MET A 315 -14.54 -0.52 -21.56
C MET A 315 -14.94 0.93 -21.88
N LYS A 316 -15.78 1.09 -22.92
CA LYS A 316 -16.26 2.42 -23.34
C LYS A 316 -17.19 2.98 -22.25
N HIS A 317 -16.98 4.24 -21.86
CA HIS A 317 -17.74 4.94 -20.82
C HIS A 317 -17.61 4.40 -19.38
N PHE A 318 -16.64 3.52 -19.12
CA PHE A 318 -16.37 3.08 -17.75
C PHE A 318 -15.58 4.14 -16.97
N ALA A 319 -16.20 4.69 -15.93
CA ALA A 319 -15.55 5.58 -14.98
C ALA A 319 -15.12 4.79 -13.73
N PRO A 320 -13.82 4.54 -13.53
CA PRO A 320 -13.35 3.84 -12.33
C PRO A 320 -13.59 4.69 -11.09
N SER A 321 -13.94 4.04 -9.98
CA SER A 321 -13.96 4.70 -8.67
C SER A 321 -12.53 5.06 -8.23
N SER A 322 -12.38 6.13 -7.46
CA SER A 322 -11.12 6.51 -6.81
C SER A 322 -10.87 5.75 -5.50
N GLU A 323 -11.90 5.13 -4.93
CA GLU A 323 -11.85 4.53 -3.59
C GLU A 323 -12.04 3.01 -3.63
N PHE A 324 -11.20 2.31 -2.87
CA PHE A 324 -11.31 0.88 -2.66
C PHE A 324 -12.39 0.56 -1.62
N THR A 325 -13.50 -0.01 -2.08
CA THR A 325 -14.55 -0.59 -1.24
C THR A 325 -14.91 -1.97 -1.78
N ALA A 326 -15.54 -2.82 -0.97
CA ALA A 326 -15.98 -4.14 -1.42
C ALA A 326 -16.94 -4.06 -2.62
N GLU A 327 -17.91 -3.15 -2.57
CA GLU A 327 -18.88 -2.94 -3.65
C GLU A 327 -18.19 -2.51 -4.95
N ASN A 328 -17.24 -1.57 -4.87
CA ASN A 328 -16.47 -1.15 -6.02
C ASN A 328 -15.67 -2.33 -6.59
N ALA A 329 -14.96 -3.08 -5.73
CA ALA A 329 -14.15 -4.23 -6.15
C ALA A 329 -14.98 -5.31 -6.84
N ILE A 330 -16.14 -5.64 -6.28
CA ILE A 330 -17.09 -6.58 -6.86
C ILE A 330 -17.56 -6.07 -8.22
N ARG A 331 -18.08 -4.84 -8.29
CA ARG A 331 -18.59 -4.23 -9.53
C ARG A 331 -17.53 -4.24 -10.63
N VAL A 332 -16.31 -3.78 -10.33
CA VAL A 332 -15.24 -3.70 -11.34
C VAL A 332 -14.81 -5.08 -11.83
N LEU A 333 -14.72 -6.07 -10.93
CA LEU A 333 -14.45 -7.44 -11.34
C LEU A 333 -15.58 -8.00 -12.21
N GLU A 334 -16.84 -7.79 -11.84
CA GLU A 334 -17.99 -8.23 -12.64
C GLU A 334 -18.03 -7.60 -14.03
N GLU A 335 -17.76 -6.29 -14.13
CA GLU A 335 -17.68 -5.59 -15.41
C GLU A 335 -16.56 -6.16 -16.28
N GLY A 336 -15.37 -6.41 -15.71
CA GLY A 336 -14.27 -7.06 -16.44
C GLY A 336 -14.61 -8.48 -16.90
N LEU A 337 -15.18 -9.30 -16.02
CA LEU A 337 -15.64 -10.67 -16.33
C LEU A 337 -16.71 -10.66 -17.43
N THR A 338 -17.65 -9.73 -17.36
CA THR A 338 -18.75 -9.56 -18.31
C THR A 338 -18.24 -9.06 -19.66
N ALA A 339 -17.31 -8.10 -19.66
CA ALA A 339 -16.71 -7.59 -20.88
C ALA A 339 -15.98 -8.69 -21.66
N LEU A 340 -15.25 -9.59 -20.98
CA LEU A 340 -14.58 -10.71 -21.66
C LEU A 340 -15.57 -11.76 -22.19
N ARG A 341 -16.61 -12.11 -21.43
CA ARG A 341 -17.55 -13.17 -21.82
C ARG A 341 -18.64 -12.72 -22.79
N TYR A 342 -19.12 -11.50 -22.63
CA TYR A 342 -20.36 -11.03 -23.25
C TYR A 342 -20.22 -9.65 -23.91
N GLY A 343 -19.06 -9.00 -23.81
CA GLY A 343 -18.83 -7.71 -24.47
C GLY A 343 -18.92 -7.81 -25.99
N TYR A 344 -18.64 -8.99 -26.55
CA TYR A 344 -18.71 -9.25 -27.98
C TYR A 344 -20.15 -9.55 -28.44
N ASN A 345 -20.61 -8.89 -29.52
CA ASN A 345 -21.92 -9.13 -30.13
C ASN A 345 -21.79 -9.53 -31.60
N ALA A 346 -21.98 -10.83 -31.86
CA ALA A 346 -21.91 -11.44 -33.20
C ALA A 346 -22.93 -10.87 -34.21
N ARG A 347 -24.02 -10.24 -33.76
CA ARG A 347 -25.06 -9.72 -34.68
C ARG A 347 -24.71 -8.36 -35.28
N ARG A 348 -23.65 -7.70 -34.78
CA ARG A 348 -23.19 -6.41 -35.30
C ARG A 348 -21.88 -6.64 -36.04
N ARG A 349 -21.85 -6.37 -37.34
CA ARG A 349 -20.62 -6.38 -38.16
C ARG A 349 -19.53 -5.47 -37.57
N ASN A 350 -19.96 -4.40 -36.89
CA ASN A 350 -19.12 -3.48 -36.12
C ASN A 350 -19.38 -3.62 -34.61
N GLY A 351 -19.50 -4.85 -34.09
CA GLY A 351 -19.46 -5.09 -32.65
C GLY A 351 -18.28 -4.34 -32.02
N TYR A 352 -18.34 -4.07 -30.72
CA TYR A 352 -17.18 -3.52 -30.02
C TYR A 352 -16.00 -4.48 -30.25
N HIS A 353 -15.17 -4.17 -31.25
CA HIS A 353 -14.10 -4.98 -31.86
C HIS A 353 -14.59 -6.23 -32.62
N SER A 354 -14.41 -6.26 -33.94
CA SER A 354 -14.66 -7.46 -34.76
C SER A 354 -13.60 -8.54 -34.47
N LEU A 355 -14.01 -9.81 -34.49
CA LEU A 355 -13.10 -10.97 -34.50
C LEU A 355 -12.54 -11.25 -35.91
N ASP A 356 -13.10 -10.59 -36.93
CA ASP A 356 -12.68 -10.77 -38.33
C ASP A 356 -11.31 -10.12 -38.59
N ARG A 357 -10.58 -10.66 -39.57
CA ARG A 357 -9.37 -10.01 -40.12
C ARG A 357 -9.73 -8.67 -40.78
N THR A 358 -9.49 -7.56 -40.09
CA THR A 358 -9.62 -6.23 -40.69
C THR A 358 -8.35 -5.85 -41.45
N TRP A 359 -8.53 -5.34 -42.67
CA TRP A 359 -7.43 -4.91 -43.55
C TRP A 359 -6.90 -3.49 -43.23
N VAL A 360 -7.50 -2.78 -42.27
CA VAL A 360 -7.21 -1.35 -42.01
C VAL A 360 -6.66 -1.12 -40.60
N HIS A 361 -5.33 -1.10 -40.53
CA HIS A 361 -4.48 -0.20 -39.75
C HIS A 361 -4.69 0.00 -38.24
N ILE A 362 -5.03 -1.04 -37.49
CA ILE A 362 -4.46 -1.27 -36.16
C ILE A 362 -4.04 -2.74 -36.17
N PRO A 363 -2.80 -3.13 -35.80
CA PRO A 363 -2.40 -4.53 -35.71
C PRO A 363 -3.12 -5.17 -34.51
N THR A 364 -4.45 -5.31 -34.60
CA THR A 364 -5.29 -5.95 -33.61
C THR A 364 -5.11 -7.44 -33.78
N ILE A 365 -4.21 -7.98 -32.97
CA ILE A 365 -4.14 -9.36 -32.47
C ILE A 365 -5.03 -10.34 -33.26
N ASP A 366 -4.42 -11.16 -34.13
CA ASP A 366 -5.11 -12.26 -34.82
C ASP A 366 -5.53 -13.34 -33.79
N PHE A 367 -6.73 -13.89 -33.99
CA PHE A 367 -7.38 -14.91 -33.16
C PHE A 367 -7.58 -16.24 -33.89
N GLU A 368 -7.10 -16.39 -35.13
CA GLU A 368 -7.22 -17.66 -35.89
C GLU A 368 -6.55 -18.84 -35.17
N ASP A 369 -5.58 -18.59 -34.28
CA ASP A 369 -5.00 -19.60 -33.41
C ASP A 369 -5.98 -20.18 -32.37
N TYR A 370 -7.10 -19.50 -32.12
CA TYR A 370 -8.17 -19.95 -31.22
C TYR A 370 -9.37 -20.54 -31.96
N ARG A 371 -9.34 -20.59 -33.29
CA ARG A 371 -10.45 -21.09 -34.09
C ARG A 371 -10.63 -22.60 -33.91
N MET A 372 -11.89 -23.03 -33.75
CA MET A 372 -12.30 -24.43 -33.72
C MET A 372 -12.70 -24.96 -35.09
#